data_AF-A0A2G2B8M0-F1
#
_entry.id   AF-A0A2G2B8M0-F1
#
_cell.length_a   1.000
_cell.length_b   1.000
_cell.length_c   1.000
_cell.angle_alpha   90.00
_cell.angle_beta   90.00
_cell.angle_gamma   90.00
#
_symmetry.space_group_name_H-M   'P 1'
#
loop_
_entity.id
_entity.type
_entity.pdbx_description
1 polymer ?
#
loop_
_entity_poly.entity_id
_entity_poly.type
_entity_poly.pdbx_seq_one_letter_code
_entity_poly.pdbx_strand_id
1 'polypeptide(L)'
;MNNWYSICALNEGAEISIYDEIGAYGVSAKAFLADLGKLPDKAPLTLRLNSPGGSVFDAVAIYNALQRHAGTVTVSIDGIAASAASYIAMAGDEIIMPENAFLMIHDPSGMVMGTAADMRSMAEALDKIGGSLLRGYAAKSGKAEDEIAALMAKETWLDAGEALEIGFADTMSEPVKMAARFDVGQFKNTPPEIIEAVTAKDEPAVAGLETKPESTPGTKADPMPDSAAIRNEAMTYAKTVVDLCRLAGQPQMAAGFLASEASLEDVRKVLIDAKAANEPDISSTHPQQGPTPQAKPWGDVIARTFKRKG
;
A
#
# COMPACT_ATOMS: atom_id res chain seq x y z
N MET A 1 -13.95 -13.00 2.95
CA MET A 1 -13.26 -11.75 3.31
C MET A 1 -11.91 -11.78 2.62
N ASN A 2 -11.53 -10.71 1.94
CA ASN A 2 -10.20 -10.62 1.34
C ASN A 2 -9.16 -10.52 2.46
N ASN A 3 -8.01 -11.17 2.27
CA ASN A 3 -6.89 -11.13 3.19
C ASN A 3 -5.62 -10.86 2.37
N TRP A 4 -4.70 -10.07 2.93
CA TRP A 4 -3.40 -9.77 2.31
C TRP A 4 -2.34 -10.83 2.60
N TYR A 5 -2.62 -11.77 3.52
CA TYR A 5 -1.78 -12.93 3.79
C TYR A 5 -2.52 -14.27 3.80
N SER A 6 -1.77 -15.35 3.67
CA SER A 6 -2.21 -16.72 3.96
C SER A 6 -1.11 -17.47 4.72
N ILE A 7 -1.53 -18.45 5.54
CA ILE A 7 -0.62 -19.39 6.20
C ILE A 7 -1.14 -20.80 5.91
N CYS A 8 -0.31 -21.62 5.31
CA CYS A 8 -0.57 -23.03 5.02
C CYS A 8 0.41 -23.89 5.82
N ALA A 9 -0.10 -24.66 6.77
CA ALA A 9 0.73 -25.64 7.47
C ALA A 9 1.09 -26.78 6.49
N LEU A 10 2.37 -27.14 6.46
CA LEU A 10 2.89 -28.25 5.67
C LEU A 10 3.21 -29.44 6.59
N ASN A 11 3.51 -30.59 5.99
CA ASN A 11 3.96 -31.76 6.76
C ASN A 11 5.22 -31.45 7.58
N GLU A 12 6.12 -30.64 7.00
CA GLU A 12 7.35 -30.17 7.62
C GLU A 12 7.41 -28.64 7.50
N GLY A 13 6.78 -27.94 8.46
CA GLY A 13 6.84 -26.48 8.52
C GLY A 13 5.53 -25.79 8.14
N ALA A 14 5.66 -24.54 7.67
CA ALA A 14 4.56 -23.79 7.11
C ALA A 14 5.03 -22.86 5.99
N GLU A 15 4.15 -22.66 5.02
CA GLU A 15 4.29 -21.61 4.01
C GLU A 15 3.40 -20.42 4.39
N ILE A 16 3.98 -19.23 4.31
CA ILE A 16 3.31 -17.96 4.57
C ILE A 16 3.40 -17.16 3.27
N SER A 17 2.29 -16.62 2.78
CA SER A 17 2.29 -15.76 1.60
C SER A 17 1.80 -14.36 1.97
N ILE A 18 2.51 -13.30 1.55
CA ILE A 18 2.08 -11.90 1.64
C ILE A 18 2.06 -11.31 0.22
N TYR A 19 0.85 -11.26 -0.38
CA TYR A 19 0.62 -10.99 -1.81
C TYR A 19 -0.34 -9.80 -2.00
N ASP A 20 -0.32 -8.85 -1.06
CA ASP A 20 -1.10 -7.62 -1.17
C ASP A 20 -0.50 -6.53 -0.26
N GLU A 21 -1.14 -5.36 -0.25
CA GLU A 21 -0.81 -4.27 0.65
C GLU A 21 -0.99 -4.69 2.12
N ILE A 22 0.07 -4.52 2.91
CA ILE A 22 0.13 -4.89 4.33
C ILE A 22 -0.74 -3.94 5.14
N GLY A 23 -1.70 -4.50 5.88
CA GLY A 23 -2.67 -3.72 6.66
C GLY A 23 -3.95 -3.37 5.88
N ALA A 24 -4.05 -3.80 4.62
CA ALA A 24 -5.26 -3.60 3.81
C ALA A 24 -6.45 -4.41 4.33
N TYR A 25 -7.64 -4.10 3.78
CA TYR A 25 -8.91 -4.80 4.08
C TYR A 25 -9.33 -4.79 5.57
N GLY A 26 -8.74 -3.91 6.39
CA GLY A 26 -8.98 -3.88 7.83
C GLY A 26 -8.33 -5.06 8.59
N VAL A 27 -7.45 -5.81 7.93
CA VAL A 27 -6.70 -6.92 8.55
C VAL A 27 -5.39 -6.37 9.08
N SER A 28 -5.23 -6.36 10.41
CA SER A 28 -3.97 -5.95 11.05
C SER A 28 -3.00 -7.12 11.21
N ALA A 29 -1.74 -6.82 11.56
CA ALA A 29 -0.77 -7.83 11.95
C ALA A 29 -1.24 -8.69 13.14
N LYS A 30 -2.21 -8.23 13.95
CA LYS A 30 -2.74 -9.04 15.06
C LYS A 30 -3.30 -10.38 14.59
N ALA A 31 -4.00 -10.40 13.45
CA ALA A 31 -4.53 -11.65 12.89
C ALA A 31 -3.38 -12.56 12.42
N PHE A 32 -2.41 -11.98 11.70
CA PHE A 32 -1.21 -12.69 11.27
C PHE A 32 -0.47 -13.33 12.45
N LEU A 33 -0.23 -12.57 13.52
CA LEU A 33 0.45 -13.05 14.72
C LEU A 33 -0.32 -14.18 15.43
N ALA A 34 -1.66 -14.08 15.46
CA ALA A 34 -2.49 -15.12 16.03
C ALA A 34 -2.46 -16.41 15.20
N ASP A 35 -2.38 -16.31 13.87
CA ASP A 35 -2.27 -17.48 12.99
C ASP A 35 -0.86 -18.09 13.03
N LEU A 36 0.18 -17.25 13.05
CA LEU A 36 1.56 -17.68 13.24
C LEU A 36 1.74 -18.44 14.57
N GLY A 37 1.13 -17.94 15.65
CA GLY A 37 1.18 -18.59 16.97
C GLY A 37 0.42 -19.91 17.08
N LYS A 38 -0.30 -20.35 16.05
CA LYS A 38 -0.90 -21.70 15.99
C LYS A 38 0.07 -22.74 15.45
N LEU A 39 1.17 -22.31 14.82
CA LEU A 39 2.18 -23.19 14.29
C LEU A 39 3.08 -23.72 15.43
N PRO A 40 3.70 -24.90 15.27
CA PRO A 40 4.70 -25.37 16.22
C PRO A 40 5.89 -24.39 16.33
N ASP A 41 6.38 -24.13 17.54
CA ASP A 41 7.43 -23.13 17.82
C ASP A 41 8.71 -23.27 16.97
N LYS A 42 9.04 -24.49 16.55
CA LYS A 42 10.25 -24.81 15.76
C LYS A 42 9.96 -25.20 14.31
N ALA A 43 8.71 -25.06 13.87
CA ALA A 43 8.34 -25.36 12.49
C ALA A 43 9.15 -24.47 11.54
N PRO A 44 9.88 -24.99 10.55
CA PRO A 44 10.52 -24.14 9.55
C PRO A 44 9.45 -23.35 8.79
N LEU A 45 9.74 -22.08 8.50
CA LEU A 45 8.83 -21.17 7.80
C LEU A 45 9.41 -20.80 6.45
N THR A 46 8.57 -20.87 5.41
CA THR A 46 8.86 -20.26 4.11
C THR A 46 7.93 -19.07 3.91
N LEU A 47 8.47 -17.86 3.90
CA LEU A 47 7.74 -16.63 3.61
C LEU A 47 7.88 -16.27 2.13
N ARG A 48 6.79 -16.40 1.38
CA ARG A 48 6.66 -15.95 -0.01
C ARG A 48 6.17 -14.50 -0.02
N LEU A 49 6.94 -13.61 -0.63
CA LEU A 49 6.69 -12.18 -0.59
C LEU A 49 6.54 -11.59 -1.99
N ASN A 50 5.38 -10.98 -2.24
CA ASN A 50 5.13 -10.17 -3.43
C ASN A 50 4.16 -9.04 -3.05
N SER A 51 4.67 -7.96 -2.48
CA SER A 51 3.89 -6.88 -1.87
C SER A 51 4.51 -5.50 -2.10
N PRO A 52 3.68 -4.48 -2.35
CA PRO A 52 4.12 -3.09 -2.46
C PRO A 52 4.46 -2.47 -1.08
N GLY A 53 4.29 -3.19 0.02
CA GLY A 53 4.41 -2.66 1.37
C GLY A 53 3.07 -2.27 1.97
N GLY A 54 3.04 -1.24 2.80
CA GLY A 54 1.83 -0.79 3.49
C GLY A 54 2.13 -0.23 4.89
N SER A 55 1.36 -0.67 5.89
CA SER A 55 1.49 -0.24 7.28
C SER A 55 2.86 -0.60 7.88
N VAL A 56 3.65 0.42 8.22
CA VAL A 56 4.98 0.25 8.83
C VAL A 56 4.89 -0.44 10.20
N PHE A 57 3.87 -0.12 11.00
CA PHE A 57 3.71 -0.73 12.32
C PHE A 57 3.34 -2.21 12.25
N ASP A 58 2.48 -2.58 11.29
CA ASP A 58 2.17 -3.99 11.04
C ASP A 58 3.42 -4.74 10.57
N ALA A 59 4.20 -4.14 9.67
CA ALA A 59 5.46 -4.72 9.21
C ALA A 59 6.48 -4.91 10.33
N VAL A 60 6.67 -3.92 11.21
CA VAL A 60 7.56 -4.06 12.38
C VAL A 60 7.08 -5.16 13.33
N ALA A 61 5.76 -5.28 13.54
CA ALA A 61 5.20 -6.35 14.37
C ALA A 61 5.44 -7.74 13.78
N ILE A 62 5.26 -7.90 12.46
CA ILE A 62 5.54 -9.13 11.72
C ILE A 62 7.04 -9.46 11.77
N TYR A 63 7.90 -8.50 11.43
CA TYR A 63 9.36 -8.63 11.49
C TYR A 63 9.81 -9.16 12.86
N ASN A 64 9.35 -8.52 13.94
CA ASN A 64 9.71 -8.91 15.30
C ASN A 64 9.16 -10.28 15.70
N ALA A 65 8.07 -10.75 15.10
CA ALA A 65 7.55 -12.08 15.36
C ALA A 65 8.33 -13.15 14.63
N LEU A 66 8.69 -12.91 13.36
CA LEU A 66 9.55 -13.79 12.58
C LEU A 66 10.94 -13.92 13.22
N GLN A 67 11.56 -12.80 13.65
CA GLN A 67 12.85 -12.80 14.35
C GLN A 67 12.85 -13.54 15.69
N ARG A 68 11.69 -13.69 16.35
CA ARG A 68 11.54 -14.44 17.61
C ARG A 68 11.18 -15.90 17.39
N HIS A 69 10.86 -16.28 16.15
CA HIS A 69 10.52 -17.65 15.82
C HIS A 69 11.73 -18.56 16.01
N ALA A 70 11.55 -19.74 16.60
CA ALA A 70 12.68 -20.61 16.95
C ALA A 70 13.08 -21.57 15.81
N GLY A 71 12.21 -21.73 14.81
CA GLY A 71 12.52 -22.43 13.57
C GLY A 71 13.19 -21.49 12.56
N THR A 72 13.81 -22.07 11.53
CA THR A 72 14.40 -21.31 10.43
C THR A 72 13.32 -20.58 9.63
N VAL A 73 13.58 -19.33 9.29
CA VAL A 73 12.73 -18.49 8.43
C VAL A 73 13.44 -18.25 7.10
N THR A 74 12.99 -18.93 6.05
CA THR A 74 13.43 -18.67 4.67
C THR A 74 12.46 -17.71 4.01
N VAL A 75 12.95 -16.62 3.44
CA VAL A 75 12.15 -15.65 2.68
C VAL A 75 12.44 -15.83 1.19
N SER A 76 11.39 -15.91 0.37
CA SER A 76 11.47 -15.89 -1.09
C SER A 76 10.74 -14.65 -1.61
N ILE A 77 11.46 -13.76 -2.29
CA ILE A 77 10.87 -12.57 -2.92
C ILE A 77 10.40 -12.95 -4.31
N ASP A 78 9.15 -13.38 -4.44
CA ASP A 78 8.62 -13.94 -5.69
C ASP A 78 8.39 -12.91 -6.81
N GLY A 79 8.49 -11.63 -6.50
CA GLY A 79 8.26 -10.56 -7.46
C GLY A 79 8.74 -9.23 -6.92
N ILE A 80 7.93 -8.56 -6.09
CA ILE A 80 8.30 -7.27 -5.51
C ILE A 80 8.25 -7.34 -3.98
N ALA A 81 9.31 -6.90 -3.32
CA ALA A 81 9.31 -6.58 -1.90
C ALA A 81 9.62 -5.10 -1.74
N ALA A 82 8.59 -4.25 -1.71
CA ALA A 82 8.77 -2.80 -1.62
C ALA A 82 8.38 -2.22 -0.25
N SER A 83 9.06 -1.17 0.17
CA SER A 83 8.68 -0.36 1.35
C SER A 83 8.58 -1.19 2.63
N ALA A 84 7.40 -1.32 3.24
CA ALA A 84 7.22 -2.10 4.46
C ALA A 84 7.47 -3.61 4.24
N ALA A 85 7.27 -4.12 3.01
CA ALA A 85 7.49 -5.52 2.69
C ALA A 85 8.98 -5.87 2.65
N SER A 86 9.84 -5.01 2.08
CA SER A 86 11.30 -5.23 2.13
C SER A 86 11.80 -5.29 3.56
N TYR A 87 11.21 -4.52 4.47
CA TYR A 87 11.58 -4.58 5.88
C TYR A 87 11.23 -5.93 6.52
N ILE A 88 10.05 -6.49 6.21
CA ILE A 88 9.68 -7.84 6.63
C ILE A 88 10.66 -8.88 6.08
N ALA A 89 11.09 -8.74 4.82
CA ALA A 89 12.04 -9.67 4.21
C ALA A 89 13.34 -9.78 5.03
N MET A 90 13.80 -8.67 5.61
CA MET A 90 15.01 -8.64 6.45
C MET A 90 14.91 -9.51 7.71
N ALA A 91 13.73 -10.04 8.05
CA ALA A 91 13.56 -10.97 9.17
C ALA A 91 14.05 -12.40 8.86
N GLY A 92 14.31 -12.71 7.58
CA GLY A 92 14.75 -14.05 7.15
C GLY A 92 16.16 -14.42 7.61
N ASP A 93 16.32 -15.66 8.01
CA ASP A 93 17.63 -16.30 8.19
C ASP A 93 18.33 -16.48 6.84
N GLU A 94 17.54 -16.80 5.81
CA GLU A 94 17.95 -16.87 4.41
C GLU A 94 16.94 -16.10 3.54
N ILE A 95 17.42 -15.28 2.63
CA ILE A 95 16.62 -14.51 1.69
C ILE A 95 17.00 -14.90 0.26
N ILE A 96 16.02 -15.45 -0.46
CA ILE A 96 16.12 -15.91 -1.83
C ILE A 96 15.41 -14.89 -2.73
N MET A 97 16.10 -14.47 -3.78
CA MET A 97 15.60 -13.50 -4.74
C MET A 97 15.79 -14.02 -6.17
N PRO A 98 14.70 -14.36 -6.89
CA PRO A 98 14.72 -14.65 -8.32
C PRO A 98 15.33 -13.50 -9.13
N GLU A 99 16.00 -13.82 -10.25
CA GLU A 99 16.64 -12.82 -11.13
C GLU A 99 15.70 -11.71 -11.61
N ASN A 100 14.40 -11.99 -11.72
CA ASN A 100 13.39 -11.04 -12.17
C ASN A 100 12.62 -10.35 -11.02
N ALA A 101 13.07 -10.51 -9.77
CA ALA A 101 12.48 -9.87 -8.62
C ALA A 101 13.14 -8.53 -8.30
N PHE A 102 12.42 -7.69 -7.58
CA PHE A 102 12.88 -6.37 -7.14
C PHE A 102 12.62 -6.14 -5.66
N LEU A 103 13.55 -5.46 -5.01
CA LEU A 103 13.43 -4.99 -3.63
C LEU A 103 13.52 -3.47 -3.62
N MET A 104 12.68 -2.79 -2.83
CA MET A 104 12.75 -1.34 -2.71
C MET A 104 12.75 -0.88 -1.27
N ILE A 105 13.70 -0.02 -0.93
CA ILE A 105 13.76 0.67 0.36
C ILE A 105 13.59 2.18 0.19
N HIS A 106 12.86 2.80 1.11
CA HIS A 106 12.68 4.25 1.14
C HIS A 106 12.35 4.75 2.55
N ASP A 107 12.40 6.06 2.73
CA ASP A 107 11.97 6.69 3.99
C ASP A 107 10.48 6.47 4.27
N PRO A 108 10.09 6.30 5.55
CA PRO A 108 8.69 6.19 5.90
C PRO A 108 7.95 7.48 5.53
N SER A 109 6.80 7.31 4.88
CA SER A 109 5.94 8.42 4.50
C SER A 109 4.61 8.38 5.26
N GLY A 110 4.02 9.55 5.50
CA GLY A 110 2.66 9.64 6.01
C GLY A 110 2.03 11.00 5.73
N MET A 111 0.73 11.09 5.97
CA MET A 111 -0.06 12.30 5.71
C MET A 111 -0.68 12.81 7.01
N VAL A 112 -0.59 14.12 7.25
CA VAL A 112 -1.22 14.81 8.37
C VAL A 112 -1.90 16.07 7.88
N MET A 113 -3.10 16.35 8.39
CA MET A 113 -3.84 17.59 8.15
C MET A 113 -4.08 18.27 9.48
N GLY A 114 -3.64 19.51 9.62
CA GLY A 114 -3.72 20.21 10.90
C GLY A 114 -2.87 21.46 10.96
N THR A 115 -2.50 21.84 12.18
CA THR A 115 -1.68 23.00 12.48
C THR A 115 -0.20 22.77 12.12
N ALA A 116 0.59 23.84 12.12
CA ALA A 116 2.04 23.73 11.99
C ALA A 116 2.70 22.89 13.10
N ALA A 117 2.08 22.79 14.29
CA ALA A 117 2.57 21.93 15.35
C ALA A 117 2.32 20.45 15.05
N ASP A 118 1.19 20.12 14.43
CA ASP A 118 0.85 18.75 14.02
C ASP A 118 1.80 18.28 12.91
N MET A 119 2.12 19.16 11.95
CA MET A 119 3.08 18.86 10.87
C MET A 119 4.49 18.57 11.41
N ARG A 120 4.98 19.36 12.37
CA ARG A 120 6.29 19.11 13.01
C ARG A 120 6.28 17.82 13.82
N SER A 121 5.22 17.57 14.59
CA SER A 121 5.05 16.33 15.35
C SER A 121 5.07 15.10 14.44
N MET A 122 4.42 15.18 13.27
CA MET A 122 4.44 14.11 12.29
C MET A 122 5.84 13.88 11.71
N ALA A 123 6.56 14.95 11.36
CA ALA A 123 7.94 14.84 10.88
C ALA A 123 8.84 14.15 11.93
N GLU A 124 8.78 14.59 13.19
CA GLU A 124 9.53 13.96 14.29
C GLU A 124 9.16 12.48 14.50
N ALA A 125 7.90 12.12 14.28
CA ALA A 125 7.45 10.73 14.35
C ALA A 125 8.03 9.90 13.19
N LEU A 126 8.00 10.42 11.97
CA LEU A 126 8.59 9.78 10.79
C LEU A 126 10.10 9.61 10.94
N ASP A 127 10.82 10.60 11.48
CA ASP A 127 12.26 10.50 11.76
C ASP A 127 12.57 9.35 12.73
N LYS A 128 11.77 9.22 13.80
CA LYS A 128 11.94 8.12 14.78
C LYS A 128 11.68 6.75 14.17
N ILE A 129 10.63 6.64 13.34
CA ILE A 129 10.31 5.40 12.62
C ILE A 129 11.43 5.09 11.63
N GLY A 130 11.86 6.07 10.84
CA GLY A 130 12.91 5.95 9.84
C GLY A 130 14.22 5.47 10.45
N GLY A 131 14.64 6.10 11.55
CA GLY A 131 15.82 5.65 12.31
C GLY A 131 15.71 4.22 12.85
N SER A 132 14.50 3.73 13.14
CA SER A 132 14.31 2.32 13.53
C SER A 132 14.43 1.36 12.35
N LEU A 133 13.83 1.69 11.21
CA LEU A 133 13.91 0.86 9.99
C LEU A 133 15.36 0.81 9.48
N LEU A 134 16.01 1.97 9.45
CA LEU A 134 17.42 2.12 9.11
C LEU A 134 18.33 1.16 9.88
N ARG A 135 18.16 1.08 11.21
CA ARG A 135 18.95 0.14 12.04
C ARG A 135 18.70 -1.32 11.67
N GLY A 136 17.46 -1.69 11.34
CA GLY A 136 17.14 -3.05 10.90
C GLY A 136 17.80 -3.39 9.56
N TYR A 137 17.73 -2.48 8.59
CA TYR A 137 18.41 -2.64 7.30
C TYR A 137 19.94 -2.68 7.45
N ALA A 138 20.52 -1.77 8.23
CA ALA A 138 21.95 -1.75 8.51
C ALA A 138 22.42 -3.04 9.20
N ALA A 139 21.63 -3.56 10.15
CA ALA A 139 21.93 -4.81 10.84
C ALA A 139 21.92 -6.02 9.89
N LYS A 140 20.94 -6.10 8.97
CA LYS A 140 20.87 -7.22 8.00
C LYS A 140 21.96 -7.14 6.93
N SER A 141 22.19 -5.94 6.36
CA SER A 141 23.20 -5.72 5.30
C SER A 141 24.65 -5.72 5.80
N GLY A 142 24.88 -5.39 7.07
CA GLY A 142 26.22 -5.13 7.60
C GLY A 142 26.85 -3.82 7.11
N LYS A 143 26.10 -2.96 6.39
CA LYS A 143 26.54 -1.65 5.93
C LYS A 143 26.45 -0.59 7.02
N ALA A 144 27.14 0.53 6.81
CA ALA A 144 27.05 1.67 7.71
C ALA A 144 25.66 2.31 7.66
N GLU A 145 25.18 2.80 8.80
CA GLU A 145 23.89 3.49 8.90
C GLU A 145 23.77 4.66 7.90
N ASP A 146 24.83 5.44 7.69
CA ASP A 146 24.83 6.56 6.73
C ASP A 146 24.65 6.11 5.27
N GLU A 147 25.16 4.93 4.91
CA GLU A 147 25.00 4.36 3.56
C GLU A 147 23.54 3.94 3.33
N ILE A 148 22.96 3.25 4.30
CA ILE A 148 21.55 2.84 4.28
C ILE A 148 20.63 4.06 4.30
N ALA A 149 20.95 5.10 5.07
CA ALA A 149 20.20 6.37 5.10
C ALA A 149 20.11 6.99 3.70
N ALA A 150 21.25 7.04 2.99
CA ALA A 150 21.30 7.60 1.64
C ALA A 150 20.44 6.81 0.65
N LEU A 151 20.39 5.49 0.77
CA LEU A 151 19.58 4.63 -0.09
C LEU A 151 18.08 4.77 0.21
N MET A 152 17.70 4.85 1.49
CA MET A 152 16.32 5.11 1.90
C MET A 152 15.84 6.49 1.42
N ALA A 153 16.64 7.53 1.61
CA ALA A 153 16.29 8.88 1.16
C ALA A 153 16.14 8.99 -0.38
N LYS A 154 16.89 8.17 -1.13
CA LYS A 154 16.82 8.10 -2.58
C LYS A 154 15.61 7.32 -3.10
N GLU A 155 14.90 6.56 -2.26
CA GLU A 155 13.93 5.56 -2.72
C GLU A 155 14.58 4.60 -3.73
N THR A 156 15.41 3.69 -3.20
CA THR A 156 16.26 2.83 -4.02
C THR A 156 15.55 1.52 -4.33
N TRP A 157 15.45 1.25 -5.63
CA TRP A 157 15.08 -0.05 -6.17
C TRP A 157 16.34 -0.85 -6.47
N LEU A 158 16.32 -2.12 -6.10
CA LEU A 158 17.42 -3.06 -6.23
C LEU A 158 16.91 -4.28 -6.99
N ASP A 159 17.63 -4.69 -8.02
CA ASP A 159 17.46 -6.03 -8.60
C ASP A 159 18.07 -7.11 -7.69
N ALA A 160 17.96 -8.39 -8.08
CA ALA A 160 18.48 -9.48 -7.28
C ALA A 160 20.01 -9.38 -7.06
N GLY A 161 20.77 -9.03 -8.10
CA GLY A 161 22.22 -8.89 -8.01
C GLY A 161 22.63 -7.77 -7.05
N GLU A 162 22.03 -6.60 -7.19
CA GLU A 162 22.27 -5.45 -6.31
C GLU A 162 21.86 -5.75 -4.86
N ALA A 163 20.76 -6.48 -4.66
CA ALA A 163 20.32 -6.93 -3.33
C ALA A 163 21.32 -7.91 -2.68
N LEU A 164 21.94 -8.81 -3.45
CA LEU A 164 23.03 -9.67 -2.97
C LEU A 164 24.27 -8.83 -2.59
N GLU A 165 24.69 -7.90 -3.45
CA GLU A 165 25.88 -7.07 -3.24
C GLU A 165 25.79 -6.20 -1.97
N ILE A 166 24.60 -5.69 -1.66
CA ILE A 166 24.37 -4.90 -0.46
C ILE A 166 24.09 -5.76 0.79
N GLY A 167 23.80 -7.05 0.65
CA GLY A 167 23.50 -7.95 1.78
C GLY A 167 22.03 -7.94 2.20
N PHE A 168 21.12 -7.59 1.30
CA PHE A 168 19.66 -7.72 1.49
C PHE A 168 19.10 -9.04 0.97
N ALA A 169 19.88 -9.78 0.18
CA ALA A 169 19.57 -11.14 -0.25
C ALA A 169 20.81 -12.04 -0.10
N ASP A 170 20.58 -13.33 0.10
CA ASP A 170 21.62 -14.34 0.33
C ASP A 170 21.84 -15.21 -0.92
N THR A 171 20.76 -15.54 -1.63
CA THR A 171 20.79 -16.44 -2.79
C THR A 171 19.97 -15.86 -3.94
N MET A 172 20.54 -15.92 -5.15
CA MET A 172 19.81 -15.64 -6.39
C MET A 172 19.28 -16.94 -7.00
N SER A 173 18.03 -16.94 -7.47
CA SER A 173 17.42 -18.11 -8.11
C SER A 173 16.92 -17.81 -9.52
N GLU A 174 16.55 -18.87 -10.26
CA GLU A 174 15.94 -18.74 -11.57
C GLU A 174 14.68 -17.85 -11.53
N PRO A 175 14.37 -17.13 -12.62
CA PRO A 175 13.17 -16.31 -12.73
C PRO A 175 11.90 -17.09 -12.41
N VAL A 176 10.99 -16.46 -11.66
CA VAL A 176 9.67 -17.03 -11.35
C VAL A 176 8.55 -16.21 -11.95
N LYS A 177 7.41 -16.83 -12.25
CA LYS A 177 6.25 -16.10 -12.74
C LYS A 177 5.62 -15.30 -11.60
N MET A 178 5.58 -13.97 -11.75
CA MET A 178 4.93 -13.08 -10.79
C MET A 178 3.41 -13.33 -10.79
N ALA A 179 2.87 -13.81 -9.66
CA ALA A 179 1.46 -14.20 -9.55
C ALA A 179 0.52 -13.03 -9.19
N ALA A 180 1.04 -11.92 -8.67
CA ALA A 180 0.27 -10.74 -8.29
C ALA A 180 0.94 -9.45 -8.79
N ARG A 181 0.12 -8.45 -9.13
CA ARG A 181 0.55 -7.18 -9.73
C ARG A 181 -0.10 -6.04 -8.94
N PHE A 182 0.70 -5.05 -8.57
CA PHE A 182 0.25 -3.86 -7.85
C PHE A 182 0.72 -2.62 -8.58
N ASP A 183 0.02 -1.50 -8.36
CA ASP A 183 0.44 -0.22 -8.89
C ASP A 183 1.64 0.32 -8.09
N VAL A 184 2.84 0.07 -8.60
CA VAL A 184 4.08 0.63 -8.06
C VAL A 184 4.42 1.99 -8.67
N GLY A 185 3.60 2.52 -9.58
CA GLY A 185 3.76 3.86 -10.14
C GLY A 185 3.50 4.99 -9.14
N GLN A 186 2.97 4.67 -7.95
CA GLN A 186 2.78 5.62 -6.86
C GLN A 186 4.09 6.03 -6.15
N PHE A 187 5.17 5.25 -6.29
CA PHE A 187 6.48 5.59 -5.74
C PHE A 187 7.22 6.56 -6.67
N LYS A 188 8.09 7.40 -6.12
CA LYS A 188 8.63 8.57 -6.83
C LYS A 188 9.67 8.19 -7.89
N ASN A 189 10.43 7.13 -7.66
CA ASN A 189 11.63 6.74 -8.39
C ASN A 189 11.55 5.30 -8.91
N THR A 190 10.34 4.77 -9.12
CA THR A 190 10.14 3.45 -9.73
C THR A 190 10.78 3.37 -11.12
N PRO A 191 11.74 2.44 -11.35
CA PRO A 191 12.32 2.21 -12.66
C PRO A 191 11.24 1.86 -13.71
N PRO A 192 11.35 2.36 -14.95
CA PRO A 192 10.39 2.06 -16.02
C PRO A 192 10.21 0.56 -16.26
N GLU A 193 11.29 -0.21 -16.14
CA GLU A 193 11.30 -1.67 -16.31
C GLU A 193 10.37 -2.38 -15.31
N ILE A 194 10.27 -1.89 -14.08
CA ILE A 194 9.37 -2.45 -13.07
C ILE A 194 7.93 -2.10 -13.39
N ILE A 195 7.66 -0.86 -13.83
CA ILE A 195 6.33 -0.44 -14.28
C ILE A 195 5.89 -1.33 -15.44
N GLU A 196 6.75 -1.56 -16.43
CA GLU A 196 6.48 -2.45 -17.55
C GLU A 196 6.25 -3.89 -17.08
N ALA A 197 7.10 -4.44 -16.20
CA ALA A 197 6.95 -5.79 -15.67
C ALA A 197 5.63 -6.02 -14.92
N VAL A 198 5.17 -5.05 -14.10
CA VAL A 198 3.89 -5.18 -13.40
C VAL A 198 2.68 -4.92 -14.30
N THR A 199 2.83 -4.16 -15.39
CA THR A 199 1.73 -3.80 -16.30
C THR A 199 1.61 -4.74 -17.51
N ALA A 200 2.67 -5.45 -17.91
CA ALA A 200 2.72 -6.29 -19.11
C ALA A 200 1.76 -7.48 -19.02
N LYS A 201 0.63 -7.47 -19.74
CA LYS A 201 -0.42 -8.51 -19.69
C LYS A 201 0.15 -9.93 -19.80
N ASP A 202 -0.38 -10.87 -19.00
CA ASP A 202 -0.06 -12.30 -19.13
C ASP A 202 -0.37 -12.77 -20.56
N GLU A 203 0.65 -13.13 -21.34
CA GLU A 203 0.45 -14.11 -22.42
C GLU A 203 0.17 -15.48 -21.78
N PRO A 204 -0.80 -16.25 -22.28
CA PRO A 204 -1.09 -17.56 -21.71
C PRO A 204 0.09 -18.49 -21.96
N ALA A 205 0.72 -18.92 -20.87
CA ALA A 205 1.74 -19.97 -20.89
C ALA A 205 1.12 -21.27 -21.40
N VAL A 206 1.40 -21.61 -22.65
CA VAL A 206 1.27 -22.98 -23.15
C VAL A 206 2.33 -23.81 -22.45
N ALA A 207 1.88 -24.66 -21.53
CA ALA A 207 2.71 -25.67 -20.90
C ALA A 207 3.35 -26.55 -22.00
N GLY A 208 4.67 -26.43 -22.14
CA GLY A 208 5.48 -27.33 -22.95
C GLY A 208 5.57 -28.70 -22.27
N LEU A 209 4.65 -29.60 -22.61
CA LEU A 209 4.90 -31.03 -22.61
C LEU A 209 4.93 -31.46 -24.07
N GLU A 210 6.12 -31.87 -24.52
CA GLU A 210 6.34 -32.49 -25.81
C GLU A 210 5.44 -33.71 -26.00
N THR A 211 4.57 -33.69 -27.01
CA THR A 211 4.19 -34.87 -27.79
C THR A 211 3.91 -34.46 -29.24
N LYS A 212 4.46 -35.21 -30.19
CA LYS A 212 4.34 -35.02 -31.66
C LYS A 212 2.89 -35.19 -32.15
N PRO A 213 2.57 -34.65 -33.36
CA PRO A 213 1.22 -34.27 -33.75
C PRO A 213 0.47 -35.39 -34.50
N GLU A 214 -0.85 -35.43 -34.32
CA GLU A 214 -1.76 -36.09 -35.26
C GLU A 214 -3.02 -35.22 -35.46
N SER A 215 -3.59 -35.31 -36.66
CA SER A 215 -4.23 -34.21 -37.40
C SER A 215 -5.77 -34.25 -37.48
N THR A 216 -6.38 -33.05 -37.36
CA THR A 216 -7.59 -32.50 -38.05
C THR A 216 -9.01 -33.08 -37.77
N PRO A 217 -10.12 -32.39 -38.15
CA PRO A 217 -10.48 -30.95 -38.11
C PRO A 217 -11.96 -30.65 -37.68
N GLY A 218 -12.27 -29.36 -37.44
CA GLY A 218 -13.65 -28.79 -37.42
C GLY A 218 -14.17 -28.49 -36.00
N THR A 219 -14.75 -27.34 -35.66
CA THR A 219 -15.66 -26.45 -36.41
C THR A 219 -15.62 -25.05 -35.79
N LYS A 220 -15.70 -24.00 -36.61
CA LYS A 220 -15.83 -22.60 -36.18
C LYS A 220 -17.17 -22.40 -35.45
N ALA A 221 -17.12 -21.81 -34.26
CA ALA A 221 -18.25 -21.13 -33.65
C ALA A 221 -17.82 -19.68 -33.36
N ASP A 222 -18.68 -18.73 -33.72
CA ASP A 222 -18.45 -17.29 -33.62
C ASP A 222 -18.17 -16.83 -32.17
N PRO A 223 -17.45 -15.71 -31.97
CA PRO A 223 -16.97 -15.32 -30.66
C PRO A 223 -18.10 -14.75 -29.79
N MET A 224 -18.31 -15.34 -28.61
CA MET A 224 -19.07 -14.73 -27.53
C MET A 224 -18.35 -13.45 -27.02
N PRO A 225 -19.09 -12.44 -26.54
CA PRO A 225 -18.49 -11.22 -26.03
C PRO A 225 -17.61 -11.51 -24.81
N ASP A 226 -16.46 -10.86 -24.76
CA ASP A 226 -15.38 -11.06 -23.79
C ASP A 226 -15.89 -10.90 -22.34
N SER A 227 -16.07 -12.02 -21.65
CA SER A 227 -16.51 -12.07 -20.25
C SER A 227 -15.58 -11.31 -19.30
N ALA A 228 -14.32 -11.08 -19.70
CA ALA A 228 -13.37 -10.27 -18.95
C ALA A 228 -13.63 -8.76 -19.16
N ALA A 229 -14.00 -8.34 -20.37
CA ALA A 229 -14.39 -6.96 -20.65
C ALA A 229 -15.64 -6.56 -19.85
N ILE A 230 -16.67 -7.41 -19.84
CA ILE A 230 -17.91 -7.17 -19.07
C ILE A 230 -17.61 -7.07 -17.58
N ARG A 231 -16.71 -7.92 -17.05
CA ARG A 231 -16.29 -7.89 -15.65
C ARG A 231 -15.52 -6.60 -15.30
N ASN A 232 -14.62 -6.17 -16.18
CA ASN A 232 -13.82 -4.97 -15.99
C ASN A 232 -14.67 -3.69 -16.06
N GLU A 233 -15.63 -3.65 -16.97
CA GLU A 233 -16.59 -2.55 -17.08
C GLU A 233 -17.48 -2.48 -15.83
N ALA A 234 -17.99 -3.62 -15.34
CA ALA A 234 -18.77 -3.68 -14.11
C ALA A 234 -17.98 -3.22 -12.87
N MET A 235 -16.71 -3.62 -12.75
CA MET A 235 -15.83 -3.18 -11.66
C MET A 235 -15.50 -1.68 -11.74
N THR A 236 -15.28 -1.16 -12.95
CA THR A 236 -15.01 0.27 -13.18
C THR A 236 -16.23 1.12 -12.84
N TYR A 237 -17.42 0.69 -13.27
CA TYR A 237 -18.68 1.32 -12.91
C TYR A 237 -18.89 1.33 -11.39
N ALA A 238 -18.69 0.17 -10.73
CA ALA A 238 -18.88 0.07 -9.28
C ALA A 238 -17.97 1.00 -8.48
N LYS A 239 -16.68 1.08 -8.86
CA LYS A 239 -15.71 2.00 -8.25
C LYS A 239 -16.14 3.46 -8.44
N THR A 240 -16.56 3.82 -9.65
CA THR A 240 -16.98 5.18 -9.99
C THR A 240 -18.20 5.63 -9.18
N VAL A 241 -19.20 4.76 -8.99
CA VAL A 241 -20.40 5.07 -8.20
C VAL A 241 -20.04 5.28 -6.71
N VAL A 242 -19.18 4.42 -6.16
CA VAL A 242 -18.73 4.53 -4.76
C VAL A 242 -17.94 5.83 -4.53
N ASP A 243 -17.04 6.18 -5.45
CA ASP A 243 -16.24 7.40 -5.32
C ASP A 243 -17.10 8.67 -5.46
N LEU A 244 -18.09 8.69 -6.36
CA LEU A 244 -19.04 9.79 -6.48
C LEU A 244 -19.87 9.98 -5.20
N CYS A 245 -20.40 8.88 -4.62
CA CYS A 245 -21.18 8.94 -3.38
C CYS A 245 -20.33 9.43 -2.20
N ARG A 246 -19.05 9.01 -2.13
CA ARG A 246 -18.11 9.47 -1.11
C ARG A 246 -17.79 10.96 -1.26
N LEU A 247 -17.54 11.43 -2.49
CA LEU A 247 -17.26 12.84 -2.78
C LEU A 247 -18.45 13.75 -2.45
N ALA A 248 -19.68 13.25 -2.64
CA ALA A 248 -20.91 13.95 -2.27
C ALA A 248 -21.21 13.90 -0.76
N GLY A 249 -20.41 13.20 0.06
CA GLY A 249 -20.65 13.03 1.49
C GLY A 249 -21.84 12.13 1.82
N GLN A 250 -22.28 11.29 0.88
CA GLN A 250 -23.43 10.38 1.00
C GLN A 250 -23.03 8.92 0.72
N PRO A 251 -22.07 8.33 1.44
CA PRO A 251 -21.53 6.99 1.14
C PRO A 251 -22.60 5.88 1.21
N GLN A 252 -23.67 6.07 2.00
CA GLN A 252 -24.75 5.12 2.16
C GLN A 252 -25.63 4.95 0.90
N MET A 253 -25.60 5.89 -0.04
CA MET A 253 -26.41 5.82 -1.27
C MET A 253 -25.81 4.88 -2.33
N ALA A 254 -24.52 4.53 -2.22
CA ALA A 254 -23.81 3.74 -3.22
C ALA A 254 -24.44 2.35 -3.45
N ALA A 255 -24.84 1.65 -2.37
CA ALA A 255 -25.44 0.32 -2.47
C ALA A 255 -26.77 0.33 -3.25
N GLY A 256 -27.57 1.40 -3.10
CA GLY A 256 -28.83 1.56 -3.82
C GLY A 256 -28.62 1.75 -5.33
N PHE A 257 -27.66 2.58 -5.72
CA PHE A 257 -27.34 2.83 -7.13
C PHE A 257 -26.76 1.61 -7.84
N LEU A 258 -25.95 0.81 -7.13
CA LEU A 258 -25.41 -0.44 -7.66
C LEU A 258 -26.50 -1.50 -7.83
N ALA A 259 -27.47 -1.57 -6.91
CA ALA A 259 -28.59 -2.50 -7.01
C ALA A 259 -29.61 -2.13 -8.09
N SER A 260 -29.73 -0.85 -8.42
CA SER A 260 -30.63 -0.35 -9.47
C SER A 260 -29.96 -0.20 -10.84
N GLU A 261 -28.65 -0.48 -10.94
CA GLU A 261 -27.81 -0.26 -12.14
C GLU A 261 -28.02 1.15 -12.75
N ALA A 262 -28.11 2.19 -11.91
CA ALA A 262 -28.44 3.54 -12.37
C ALA A 262 -27.33 4.11 -13.27
N SER A 263 -27.67 4.87 -14.31
CA SER A 263 -26.65 5.48 -15.15
C SER A 263 -25.77 6.46 -14.34
N LEU A 264 -24.49 6.61 -14.70
CA LEU A 264 -23.59 7.54 -14.01
C LEU A 264 -24.09 9.00 -14.08
N GLU A 265 -24.88 9.35 -15.08
CA GLU A 265 -25.51 10.66 -15.21
C GLU A 265 -26.64 10.84 -14.19
N ASP A 266 -27.47 9.83 -14.00
CA ASP A 266 -28.54 9.83 -12.98
C ASP A 266 -27.96 9.84 -11.56
N VAL A 267 -26.90 9.05 -11.31
CA VAL A 267 -26.18 9.04 -10.03
C VAL A 267 -25.66 10.44 -9.71
N ARG A 268 -25.02 11.12 -10.67
CA ARG A 268 -24.53 12.50 -10.48
C ARG A 268 -25.66 13.47 -10.21
N LYS A 269 -26.76 13.39 -10.96
CA LYS A 269 -27.92 14.29 -10.80
C LYS A 269 -28.53 14.16 -9.41
N VAL A 270 -28.78 12.94 -8.95
CA VAL A 270 -29.36 12.68 -7.62
C VAL A 270 -28.41 13.14 -6.51
N LEU A 271 -27.09 12.94 -6.66
CA LEU A 271 -26.11 13.39 -5.67
C LEU A 271 -25.97 14.92 -5.63
N ILE A 272 -26.10 15.61 -6.77
CA ILE A 272 -26.11 17.08 -6.83
C ILE A 272 -27.38 17.63 -6.14
N ASP A 273 -28.54 17.05 -6.42
CA ASP A 273 -29.81 17.45 -5.79
C ASP A 273 -29.79 17.19 -4.26
N ALA A 274 -29.24 16.04 -3.85
CA ALA A 274 -29.08 15.71 -2.43
C ALA A 274 -28.10 16.65 -1.71
N LYS A 275 -27.05 17.12 -2.40
CA LYS A 275 -26.11 18.10 -1.87
C LYS A 275 -26.74 19.49 -1.75
N ALA A 276 -27.50 19.92 -2.76
CA ALA A 276 -28.23 21.19 -2.74
C ALA A 276 -29.30 21.23 -1.62
N ALA A 277 -29.94 20.09 -1.32
CA ALA A 277 -30.89 19.97 -0.21
C ALA A 277 -30.23 19.99 1.18
N ASN A 278 -28.91 19.77 1.26
CA ASN A 278 -28.13 19.71 2.51
C ASN A 278 -27.24 20.95 2.71
N GLU A 279 -27.27 21.92 1.80
CA GLU A 279 -26.69 23.24 2.05
C GLU A 279 -27.57 23.98 3.07
N PRO A 280 -27.02 24.48 4.19
CA PRO A 280 -27.80 25.27 5.13
C PRO A 280 -28.27 26.54 4.43
N ASP A 281 -29.57 26.83 4.51
CA ASP A 281 -30.15 28.09 4.07
C ASP A 281 -29.42 29.21 4.80
N ILE A 282 -28.56 29.94 4.06
CA ILE A 282 -27.89 31.12 4.59
C ILE A 282 -28.94 32.22 4.67
N SER A 283 -29.83 32.11 5.64
CA SER A 283 -30.68 33.22 6.04
C SER A 283 -29.78 34.38 6.43
N SER A 284 -29.97 35.54 5.80
CA SER A 284 -29.29 36.80 6.11
C SER A 284 -29.72 37.39 7.46
N THR A 285 -29.93 36.56 8.48
CA THR A 285 -30.28 36.96 9.85
C THR A 285 -29.16 36.58 10.80
N HIS A 286 -27.99 37.17 10.59
CA HIS A 286 -27.02 37.34 11.67
C HIS A 286 -27.61 38.41 12.61
N PRO A 287 -27.95 38.13 13.88
CA PRO A 287 -28.12 39.20 14.84
C PRO A 287 -26.72 39.77 15.06
N GLN A 288 -26.43 40.90 14.44
CA GLN A 288 -25.30 41.71 14.87
C GLN A 288 -25.55 42.03 16.34
N GLN A 289 -24.69 41.52 17.23
CA GLN A 289 -24.60 42.08 18.56
C GLN A 289 -24.20 43.54 18.37
N GLY A 290 -25.12 44.45 18.70
CA GLY A 290 -24.83 45.88 18.73
C GLY A 290 -23.61 46.17 19.59
N PRO A 291 -22.90 47.28 19.34
CA PRO A 291 -21.64 47.57 20.00
C PRO A 291 -21.81 47.54 21.51
N THR A 292 -20.96 46.76 22.18
CA THR A 292 -20.91 46.70 23.64
C THR A 292 -20.57 48.10 24.18
N PRO A 293 -21.29 48.66 25.18
CA PRO A 293 -21.13 50.04 25.64
C PRO A 293 -19.76 50.39 26.26
N GLN A 294 -18.81 49.46 26.26
CA GLN A 294 -17.49 49.60 26.89
C GLN A 294 -16.30 49.47 25.91
N ALA A 295 -16.55 49.31 24.60
CA ALA A 295 -15.47 49.32 23.62
C ALA A 295 -14.96 50.76 23.42
N LYS A 296 -13.75 51.04 23.90
CA LYS A 296 -13.10 52.34 23.70
C LYS A 296 -12.82 52.57 22.21
N PRO A 297 -13.01 53.79 21.68
CA PRO A 297 -12.77 54.08 20.28
C PRO A 297 -11.33 53.76 19.86
N TRP A 298 -11.17 53.17 18.68
CA TRP A 298 -9.85 52.83 18.10
C TRP A 298 -8.87 54.03 18.04
N GLY A 299 -9.38 55.26 18.01
CA GLY A 299 -8.58 56.49 18.06
C GLY A 299 -7.74 56.64 19.34
N ASP A 300 -8.24 56.18 20.49
CA ASP A 300 -7.54 56.27 21.78
C ASP A 300 -6.37 55.29 21.90
N VAL A 301 -6.46 54.15 21.19
CA VAL A 301 -5.41 53.14 21.14
C VAL A 301 -4.23 53.65 20.31
N ILE A 302 -4.51 54.29 19.18
CA ILE A 302 -3.47 54.85 18.28
C ILE A 302 -2.74 56.03 18.93
N ALA A 303 -3.44 56.88 19.68
CA ALA A 303 -2.85 58.02 20.38
C ALA A 303 -1.86 57.62 21.50
N ARG A 304 -2.00 56.41 22.09
CA ARG A 304 -1.07 55.90 23.11
C ARG A 304 0.17 55.25 22.52
N THR A 305 0.06 54.60 21.37
CA THR A 305 1.18 53.87 20.75
C THR A 305 2.18 54.79 20.05
N PHE A 306 1.77 56.01 19.67
CA PHE A 306 2.61 56.98 18.96
C PHE A 306 2.83 58.30 19.73
N LYS A 307 3.08 58.24 21.05
CA LYS A 307 3.69 59.39 21.74
C LYS A 307 5.13 59.57 21.25
N ARG A 308 5.27 60.56 20.36
CA ARG A 308 6.49 61.10 19.76
C ARG A 308 7.65 61.17 20.77
N LYS A 309 8.81 60.61 20.38
CA LYS A 309 10.12 61.19 20.72
C LYS A 309 10.14 62.60 20.12
N GLY A 310 9.96 63.60 20.97
CA GLY A 310 10.25 65.01 20.73
C GLY A 310 11.01 65.49 21.95
#